data_AF-A0A6A6YAF0-F1
#
_entry.id   AF-A0A6A6YAF0-F1
#
_cell.length_a   1.000
_cell.length_b   1.000
_cell.length_c   1.000
_cell.angle_alpha   90.00
_cell.angle_beta   90.00
_cell.angle_gamma   90.00
#
_symmetry.space_group_name_H-M   'P 1'
#
loop_
_entity.id
_entity.type
_entity.pdbx_description
1 polymer ?
#
loop_
_entity_poly.entity_id
_entity_poly.type
_entity_poly.pdbx_seq_one_letter_code
_entity_poly.pdbx_strand_id
1 'polypeptide(L)'
;MYQSSQVPADNPMTALRLSFALEDNPDASINAEIAEISLEEQVQRRDEIEEKIRSRCCGLLEIYRPNLSHLETAKSDIPQATRSRKYPYVINSFVNPEVHFLHKSVIDFLEKPAIWEELHDFTSSSGFDPNVSLISASLREIKSAPKELDQSMFPRLPFLVPQ
;
A
#
# COMPACT_ATOMS: atom_id res chain seq x y z
N MET A 1 17.98 -8.73 -12.26
CA MET A 1 17.07 -8.34 -11.16
C MET A 1 16.88 -6.85 -11.28
N TYR A 2 15.68 -6.40 -11.65
CA TYR A 2 15.37 -4.97 -11.74
C TYR A 2 15.08 -4.43 -10.34
N GLN A 3 15.72 -3.32 -9.98
CA GLN A 3 15.53 -2.68 -8.68
C GLN A 3 14.37 -1.69 -8.84
N SER A 4 13.28 -1.95 -8.13
CA SER A 4 12.12 -1.05 -8.02
C SER A 4 12.61 0.36 -7.72
N SER A 5 12.22 1.33 -8.54
CA SER A 5 12.61 2.72 -8.35
C SER A 5 11.82 3.28 -7.18
N GLN A 6 12.44 3.28 -6.00
CA GLN A 6 11.86 3.92 -4.83
C GLN A 6 11.89 5.44 -5.06
N VAL A 7 10.73 6.00 -5.39
CA VAL A 7 10.50 7.43 -5.16
C VAL A 7 10.34 7.57 -3.65
N PRO A 8 11.20 8.33 -2.95
CA PRO A 8 11.02 8.55 -1.53
C PRO A 8 9.72 9.34 -1.34
N ALA A 9 8.65 8.66 -0.97
CA ALA A 9 7.44 9.28 -0.48
C ALA A 9 7.46 9.15 1.04
N ASP A 10 7.30 10.27 1.75
CA ASP A 10 7.18 10.25 3.22
C ASP A 10 6.01 9.39 3.71
N ASN A 11 5.09 9.06 2.80
CA ASN A 11 3.97 8.15 3.02
C ASN A 11 3.70 7.33 1.74
N PRO A 12 4.32 6.15 1.56
CA PRO A 12 4.13 5.34 0.36
C PRO A 12 2.69 4.85 0.25
N MET A 13 2.20 4.71 -0.99
CA MET A 13 0.90 4.09 -1.22
C MET A 13 0.98 2.61 -0.85
N THR A 14 0.07 2.12 -0.01
CA THR A 14 -0.01 0.70 0.35
C THR A 14 -1.14 0.02 -0.41
N ALA A 15 -1.09 -1.31 -0.53
CA ALA A 15 -2.16 -2.09 -1.17
C ALA A 15 -3.50 -1.87 -0.47
N LEU A 16 -3.51 -1.80 0.87
CA LEU A 16 -4.73 -1.57 1.63
C LEU A 16 -5.31 -0.17 1.37
N ARG A 17 -4.46 0.87 1.40
CA ARG A 17 -4.89 2.24 1.09
C ARG A 17 -5.44 2.36 -0.33
N LEU A 18 -4.76 1.76 -1.31
CA LEU A 18 -5.22 1.72 -2.70
C LEU A 18 -6.56 0.97 -2.81
N SER A 19 -6.78 -0.08 -2.01
CA SER A 19 -8.07 -0.80 -1.98
C SER A 19 -9.21 0.11 -1.57
N PHE A 20 -9.00 0.99 -0.58
CA PHE A 20 -10.01 1.94 -0.13
C PHE A 20 -10.21 3.08 -1.13
N ALA A 21 -9.13 3.54 -1.79
CA ALA A 21 -9.21 4.60 -2.80
C ALA A 21 -10.00 4.18 -4.04
N LEU A 22 -10.05 2.88 -4.32
CA LEU A 22 -10.76 2.28 -5.46
C LEU A 22 -12.17 1.77 -5.12
N GLU A 23 -12.72 2.11 -3.96
CA GLU A 23 -14.11 1.78 -3.64
C GLU A 23 -15.06 2.62 -4.49
N ASP A 24 -16.00 1.96 -5.20
CA ASP A 24 -16.93 2.62 -6.12
C ASP A 24 -17.97 3.49 -5.39
N ASN A 25 -18.21 3.24 -4.11
CA ASN A 25 -19.17 4.00 -3.30
C ASN A 25 -18.48 5.18 -2.60
N PRO A 26 -18.81 6.44 -2.95
CA PRO A 26 -18.15 7.63 -2.37
C PRO A 26 -18.37 7.75 -0.85
N ASP A 27 -19.46 7.21 -0.34
CA ASP A 27 -19.79 7.27 1.09
C ASP A 27 -19.31 6.04 1.88
N ALA A 28 -18.60 5.09 1.25
CA ALA A 28 -18.15 3.88 1.92
C ALA A 28 -17.22 4.18 3.10
N SER A 29 -16.31 5.14 2.95
CA SER A 29 -15.42 5.60 4.02
C SER A 29 -16.18 6.34 5.14
N ILE A 30 -17.25 7.07 4.81
CA ILE A 30 -18.08 7.82 5.76
C ILE A 30 -18.99 6.88 6.56
N ASN A 31 -19.56 5.87 5.91
CA ASN A 31 -20.48 4.91 6.53
C ASN A 31 -19.77 3.71 7.17
N ALA A 32 -18.47 3.53 6.88
CA ALA A 32 -17.62 2.54 7.51
C ALA A 32 -17.71 2.59 9.04
N GLU A 33 -17.86 1.41 9.65
CA GLU A 33 -17.75 1.23 11.10
C GLU A 33 -16.34 1.58 11.58
N ILE A 34 -16.26 2.18 12.79
CA ILE A 34 -14.99 2.40 13.49
C ILE A 34 -14.62 1.09 14.19
N ALA A 35 -13.92 0.22 13.47
CA ALA A 35 -13.48 -1.07 13.94
C ALA A 35 -12.18 -1.48 13.24
N GLU A 36 -11.28 -2.09 14.01
CA GLU A 36 -10.04 -2.66 13.49
C GLU A 36 -10.34 -3.64 12.36
N ILE A 37 -9.66 -3.46 11.23
CA ILE A 37 -9.82 -4.34 10.07
C ILE A 37 -9.17 -5.70 10.33
N SER A 38 -9.92 -6.77 10.09
CA SER A 38 -9.44 -8.13 10.33
C SER A 38 -8.28 -8.47 9.39
N LEU A 39 -7.41 -9.37 9.84
CA LEU A 39 -6.30 -9.87 9.01
C LEU A 39 -6.80 -10.54 7.71
N GLU A 40 -7.92 -11.25 7.79
CA GLU A 40 -8.57 -11.89 6.64
C GLU A 40 -9.00 -10.87 5.60
N GLU A 41 -9.66 -9.78 6.02
CA GLU A 41 -10.07 -8.71 5.12
C GLU A 41 -8.87 -7.97 4.51
N GLN A 42 -7.81 -7.72 5.29
CA GLN A 42 -6.57 -7.11 4.77
C GLN A 42 -5.94 -7.98 3.67
N VAL A 43 -5.85 -9.29 3.90
CA VAL A 43 -5.32 -10.25 2.93
C VAL A 43 -6.18 -10.29 1.67
N GLN A 44 -7.50 -10.34 1.82
CA GLN A 44 -8.43 -10.33 0.69
C GLN A 44 -8.26 -9.06 -0.15
N ARG A 45 -8.28 -7.88 0.48
CA ARG A 45 -8.13 -6.59 -0.20
C ARG A 45 -6.78 -6.46 -0.90
N ARG A 46 -5.70 -6.95 -0.27
CA ARG A 46 -4.37 -7.00 -0.89
C ARG A 46 -4.41 -7.83 -2.18
N ASP A 47 -4.99 -9.03 -2.14
CA ASP A 47 -5.02 -9.94 -3.29
C ASP A 47 -5.84 -9.36 -4.46
N GLU A 48 -6.98 -8.73 -4.15
CA GLU A 48 -7.79 -8.03 -5.14
C GLU A 48 -7.01 -6.88 -5.80
N ILE A 49 -6.23 -6.12 -5.03
CA ILE A 49 -5.40 -5.03 -5.56
C ILE A 49 -4.24 -5.55 -6.39
N GLU A 50 -3.60 -6.64 -5.96
CA GLU A 50 -2.55 -7.28 -6.74
C GLU A 50 -3.09 -7.76 -8.10
N GLU A 51 -4.28 -8.36 -8.12
CA GLU A 51 -4.93 -8.77 -9.36
C GLU A 51 -5.26 -7.58 -10.27
N LYS A 52 -5.81 -6.49 -9.69
CA LYS A 52 -6.09 -5.24 -10.44
C LYS A 52 -4.81 -4.64 -11.02
N ILE A 53 -3.72 -4.55 -10.25
CA ILE A 53 -2.44 -4.04 -10.73
C ILE A 53 -1.93 -4.90 -11.89
N ARG A 54 -1.91 -6.22 -11.72
CA ARG A 54 -1.42 -7.15 -12.74
C ARG A 54 -2.24 -7.12 -14.03
N SER A 55 -3.56 -6.96 -13.92
CA SER A 55 -4.48 -6.99 -15.07
C SER A 55 -4.66 -5.65 -15.77
N ARG A 56 -4.57 -4.53 -15.05
CA ARG A 56 -4.93 -3.19 -15.56
C ARG A 56 -3.75 -2.25 -15.72
N CYS A 57 -2.69 -2.40 -14.92
CA CYS A 57 -1.60 -1.42 -14.90
C CYS A 57 -0.50 -1.72 -15.91
N CYS A 58 -0.58 -2.78 -16.72
CA CYS A 58 0.32 -3.04 -17.85
C CYS A 58 1.83 -2.92 -17.53
N GLY A 59 2.25 -3.24 -16.31
CA GLY A 59 3.64 -3.09 -15.86
C GLY A 59 4.06 -1.67 -15.47
N LEU A 60 3.11 -0.75 -15.23
CA LEU A 60 3.39 0.58 -14.66
C LEU A 60 3.61 0.48 -13.15
N LEU A 61 2.79 -0.33 -12.47
CA LEU A 61 2.79 -0.51 -11.02
C LEU A 61 3.11 -1.95 -10.63
N GLU A 62 3.64 -2.14 -9.43
CA GLU A 62 3.89 -3.43 -8.81
C GLU A 62 3.62 -3.41 -7.29
N ILE A 63 3.34 -4.58 -6.72
CA ILE A 63 3.38 -4.78 -5.27
C ILE A 63 4.83 -4.98 -4.86
N TYR A 64 5.35 -4.06 -4.04
CA TYR A 64 6.70 -4.18 -3.49
C TYR A 64 6.74 -5.28 -2.44
N ARG A 65 7.61 -6.27 -2.69
CA ARG A 65 7.91 -7.33 -1.73
C ARG A 65 9.35 -7.19 -1.27
N PRO A 66 9.60 -6.84 0.00
CA PRO A 66 10.97 -6.76 0.49
C PRO A 66 11.65 -8.12 0.33
N ASN A 67 12.88 -8.11 -0.18
CA ASN A 67 13.64 -9.33 -0.37
C ASN A 67 14.11 -9.86 0.99
N LEU A 68 13.37 -10.84 1.53
CA LEU A 68 13.67 -11.45 2.83
C LEU A 68 14.71 -12.57 2.77
N SER A 69 15.56 -12.60 1.75
CA SER A 69 16.66 -13.57 1.62
C SER A 69 17.61 -13.59 2.82
N HIS A 70 17.61 -12.54 3.65
CA HIS A 70 18.43 -12.47 4.87
C HIS A 70 17.70 -12.98 6.13
N LEU A 71 16.39 -13.27 6.05
CA LEU A 71 15.59 -13.89 7.12
C LEU A 71 15.41 -15.41 6.90
N GLU A 72 16.17 -16.00 5.98
CA GLU A 72 16.05 -17.40 5.55
C GLU A 72 16.29 -18.44 6.64
N THR A 73 16.89 -18.06 7.78
CA THR A 73 16.95 -18.90 8.98
C THR A 73 15.59 -19.10 9.66
N ALA A 74 14.52 -18.41 9.22
CA ALA A 74 13.15 -18.56 9.75
C ALA A 74 12.16 -19.19 8.73
N LYS A 75 12.64 -19.64 7.55
CA LYS A 75 11.77 -20.15 6.47
C LYS A 75 11.04 -21.46 6.78
N SER A 76 11.47 -22.25 7.77
CA SER A 76 10.77 -23.49 8.15
C SER A 76 9.45 -23.25 8.90
N ASP A 77 9.21 -22.04 9.44
CA ASP A 77 8.12 -21.79 10.38
C ASP A 77 7.11 -20.73 9.90
N ILE A 78 7.13 -20.33 8.63
CA ILE A 78 6.26 -19.26 8.11
C ILE A 78 4.75 -19.57 8.26
N PRO A 79 4.26 -20.83 8.21
CA PRO A 79 2.86 -21.11 8.54
C PRO A 79 2.51 -20.87 10.02
N GLN A 80 3.50 -20.72 10.92
CA GLN A 80 3.31 -20.47 12.36
C GLN A 80 3.80 -19.08 12.82
N ALA A 81 4.60 -18.38 12.02
CA ALA A 81 5.13 -17.04 12.34
C ALA A 81 4.04 -15.95 12.41
N THR A 82 2.88 -16.17 11.79
CA THR A 82 1.68 -15.32 11.92
C THR A 82 1.14 -15.22 13.35
N ARG A 83 1.60 -16.07 14.28
CA ARG A 83 1.29 -16.00 15.72
C ARG A 83 2.39 -15.38 16.58
N SER A 84 3.59 -15.15 16.04
CA SER A 84 4.73 -14.66 16.84
C SER A 84 4.89 -13.17 16.65
N ARG A 85 4.60 -12.38 17.70
CA ARG A 85 4.83 -10.92 17.82
C ARG A 85 6.32 -10.49 17.66
N LYS A 86 7.20 -11.40 17.23
CA LYS A 86 8.65 -11.20 17.21
C LYS A 86 9.13 -10.31 16.05
N TYR A 87 8.38 -10.23 14.94
CA TYR A 87 8.75 -9.45 13.76
C TYR A 87 7.54 -8.71 13.13
N PRO A 88 6.98 -7.71 13.83
CA PRO A 88 5.78 -6.99 13.40
C PRO A 88 5.95 -6.31 12.04
N TYR A 89 7.14 -5.78 11.73
CA TYR A 89 7.44 -5.16 10.45
C TYR A 89 7.33 -6.13 9.26
N VAL A 90 7.85 -7.35 9.40
CA VAL A 90 7.82 -8.36 8.33
C VAL A 90 6.38 -8.79 8.05
N ILE A 91 5.60 -9.03 9.11
CA ILE A 91 4.18 -9.37 8.99
C ILE A 91 3.44 -8.22 8.30
N ASN A 92 3.68 -6.97 8.70
CA ASN A 92 3.05 -5.82 8.07
C ASN A 92 3.41 -5.71 6.58
N SER A 93 4.67 -5.90 6.19
CA SER A 93 5.06 -5.88 4.76
C SER A 93 4.42 -7.01 3.92
N PHE A 94 3.98 -8.11 4.54
CA PHE A 94 3.25 -9.17 3.85
C PHE A 94 1.74 -8.90 3.76
N VAL A 95 1.18 -8.31 4.81
CA VAL A 95 -0.28 -8.09 4.92
C VAL A 95 -0.68 -6.79 4.22
N ASN A 96 0.13 -5.75 4.37
CA ASN A 96 -0.08 -4.44 3.77
C ASN A 96 1.18 -3.96 3.02
N PRO A 97 1.54 -4.59 1.89
CA PRO A 97 2.71 -4.22 1.11
C PRO A 97 2.54 -2.85 0.45
N GLU A 98 3.67 -2.22 0.14
CA GLU A 98 3.73 -0.97 -0.61
C GLU A 98 3.46 -1.20 -2.11
N VAL A 99 2.92 -0.18 -2.79
CA VAL A 99 2.67 -0.14 -4.24
C VAL A 99 3.65 0.81 -4.88
N HIS A 100 4.51 0.30 -5.76
CA HIS A 100 5.57 1.07 -6.39
C HIS A 100 5.38 1.16 -7.90
N PHE A 101 6.06 2.12 -8.52
CA PHE A 101 6.33 2.06 -9.96
C PHE A 101 7.28 0.89 -10.24
N LEU A 102 6.97 0.10 -11.28
CA LEU A 102 7.78 -1.06 -11.63
C LEU A 102 9.24 -0.70 -11.92
N HIS A 103 9.48 0.47 -12.54
CA HIS A 103 10.81 0.90 -12.91
C HIS A 103 10.91 2.42 -13.03
N LYS A 104 12.12 2.97 -12.90
CA LYS A 104 12.37 4.41 -13.03
C LYS A 104 11.88 4.96 -14.37
N SER A 105 12.06 4.18 -15.44
CA SER A 105 11.61 4.56 -16.78
C SER A 105 10.08 4.72 -16.88
N VAL A 106 9.31 4.11 -15.98
CA VAL A 106 7.86 4.35 -15.91
C VAL A 106 7.60 5.77 -15.44
N ILE A 107 8.31 6.23 -14.41
CA ILE A 107 8.21 7.60 -13.92
C ILE A 107 8.62 8.57 -15.02
N ASP A 108 9.80 8.34 -15.63
CA ASP A 108 10.30 9.16 -16.74
C ASP A 108 9.33 9.18 -17.95
N PHE A 109 8.53 8.11 -18.13
CA PHE A 109 7.49 8.03 -19.16
C PHE A 109 6.25 8.85 -18.78
N LEU A 110 5.77 8.73 -17.55
CA LEU A 110 4.58 9.43 -17.04
C LEU A 110 4.81 10.93 -16.87
N GLU A 111 6.05 11.38 -16.61
CA GLU A 111 6.40 12.80 -16.48
C GLU A 111 6.43 13.55 -17.82
N LYS A 112 6.31 12.86 -18.96
CA LYS A 112 6.25 13.50 -20.28
C LYS A 112 4.93 14.25 -20.43
N PRO A 113 4.94 15.57 -20.75
CA PRO A 113 3.71 16.36 -20.85
C PRO A 113 2.65 15.75 -21.78
N ALA A 114 3.04 15.25 -22.94
CA ALA A 114 2.12 14.62 -23.88
C ALA A 114 1.44 13.36 -23.32
N ILE A 115 2.16 12.55 -22.53
CA ILE A 115 1.60 11.35 -21.88
C ILE A 115 0.66 11.76 -20.75
N TRP A 116 1.02 12.78 -19.99
CA TRP A 116 0.18 13.30 -18.92
C TRP A 116 -1.14 13.88 -19.45
N GLU A 117 -1.08 14.65 -20.54
CA GLU A 117 -2.27 15.17 -21.23
C GLU A 117 -3.17 14.03 -21.73
N GLU A 118 -2.59 13.00 -22.35
CA GLU A 118 -3.33 11.82 -22.82
C GLU A 118 -4.04 11.08 -21.65
N LEU A 119 -3.35 10.89 -20.52
CA LEU A 119 -3.94 10.29 -19.32
C LEU A 119 -5.09 11.14 -18.75
N HIS A 120 -4.93 12.46 -18.76
CA HIS A 120 -5.96 13.39 -18.32
C HIS A 120 -7.19 13.32 -19.24
N ASP A 121 -6.98 13.29 -20.55
CA ASP A 121 -8.07 13.20 -21.52
C ASP A 121 -8.86 11.90 -21.36
N PHE A 122 -8.20 10.75 -21.17
CA PHE A 122 -8.86 9.46 -20.91
C PHE A 122 -9.67 9.44 -19.62
N THR A 123 -9.26 10.19 -18.60
CA THR A 123 -9.90 10.17 -17.27
C THR A 123 -10.90 11.30 -17.06
N SER A 124 -10.86 12.35 -17.89
CA SER A 124 -11.71 13.54 -17.79
C SER A 124 -13.22 13.27 -17.76
N SER A 125 -13.67 12.22 -18.45
CA SER A 125 -15.09 11.84 -18.55
C SER A 125 -15.55 10.83 -17.50
N SER A 126 -14.62 10.30 -16.69
CA SER A 126 -14.92 9.21 -15.75
C SER A 126 -15.60 9.67 -14.46
N GLY A 127 -15.56 10.98 -14.16
CA GLY A 127 -16.01 11.53 -12.87
C GLY A 127 -15.10 11.14 -11.68
N PHE A 128 -13.98 10.47 -11.94
CA PHE A 128 -12.98 10.12 -10.93
C PHE A 128 -12.24 11.36 -10.44
N ASP A 129 -12.27 11.60 -9.12
CA ASP A 129 -11.45 12.62 -8.47
C ASP A 129 -10.42 11.93 -7.57
N PRO A 130 -9.11 11.98 -7.92
CA PRO A 130 -8.08 11.33 -7.15
C PRO A 130 -7.97 11.89 -5.73
N ASN A 131 -8.27 13.18 -5.50
CA ASN A 131 -8.19 13.78 -4.17
C ASN A 131 -9.30 13.26 -3.26
N VAL A 132 -10.53 13.15 -3.79
CA VAL A 132 -11.66 12.58 -3.04
C VAL A 132 -11.38 11.11 -2.71
N SER A 133 -10.92 10.32 -3.67
CA SER A 133 -10.53 8.92 -3.45
C SER A 133 -9.44 8.78 -2.39
N LEU A 134 -8.40 9.63 -2.42
CA LEU A 134 -7.32 9.60 -1.43
C LEU A 134 -7.77 10.01 -0.03
N ILE A 135 -8.64 11.01 0.08
CA ILE A 135 -9.19 11.44 1.38
C ILE A 135 -10.11 10.35 1.96
N SER A 136 -10.98 9.76 1.13
CA SER A 136 -11.82 8.64 1.52
C SER A 136 -10.98 7.44 1.99
N ALA A 137 -9.90 7.13 1.28
CA ALA A 137 -8.97 6.10 1.69
C ALA A 137 -8.33 6.40 3.05
N SER A 138 -7.86 7.62 3.27
CA SER A 138 -7.27 8.03 4.55
C SER A 138 -8.29 7.98 5.70
N LEU A 139 -9.53 8.40 5.46
CA LEU A 139 -10.60 8.26 6.46
C LEU A 139 -10.85 6.80 6.80
N ARG A 140 -10.88 5.93 5.79
CA ARG A 140 -11.08 4.49 5.97
C ARG A 140 -9.93 3.84 6.73
N GLU A 141 -8.68 4.22 6.45
CA GLU A 141 -7.52 3.79 7.23
C GLU A 141 -7.62 4.18 8.70
N ILE A 142 -8.02 5.43 8.99
CA ILE A 142 -8.18 5.91 10.38
C ILE A 142 -9.25 5.10 11.12
N LYS A 143 -10.39 4.83 10.47
CA LYS A 143 -11.49 4.06 11.07
C LYS A 143 -11.14 2.60 11.28
N SER A 144 -10.25 2.08 10.46
CA SER A 144 -9.80 0.68 10.47
C SER A 144 -8.51 0.44 11.24
N ALA A 145 -7.93 1.50 11.83
CA ALA A 145 -6.68 1.41 12.57
C ALA A 145 -6.80 0.47 13.79
N PRO A 146 -5.71 -0.23 14.16
CA PRO A 146 -5.67 -1.07 15.36
C PRO A 146 -6.03 -0.29 16.62
N LYS A 147 -6.78 -0.92 17.53
CA LYS A 147 -7.19 -0.27 18.81
C LYS A 147 -6.03 -0.05 19.77
N GLU A 148 -5.00 -0.89 19.69
CA GLU A 148 -3.75 -0.74 20.43
C GLU A 148 -2.67 -0.29 19.45
N LEU A 149 -2.15 0.93 19.64
CA LEU A 149 -0.93 1.36 18.95
C LEU A 149 0.22 0.47 19.43
N ASP A 150 0.53 -0.58 18.69
CA ASP A 150 1.72 -1.37 18.95
C ASP A 150 2.95 -0.47 18.71
N GLN A 151 3.55 0.02 19.79
CA GLN A 151 4.72 0.90 19.77
C GLN A 151 5.93 0.25 19.06
N SER A 152 5.90 -1.07 18.83
CA SER A 152 6.91 -1.79 18.04
C SER A 152 6.76 -1.63 16.52
N MET A 153 5.64 -1.05 16.05
CA MET A 153 5.33 -0.85 14.64
C MET A 153 5.91 0.44 14.06
N PHE A 154 6.37 1.36 14.92
CA PHE A 154 7.15 2.52 14.52
C PHE A 154 8.63 2.14 14.56
N PRO A 155 9.35 2.08 13.41
CA PRO A 155 10.81 2.10 13.47
C PRO A 155 11.16 3.40 14.19
N ARG A 156 11.84 3.30 15.34
CA ARG A 156 12.30 4.46 16.10
C ARG A 156 13.00 5.41 15.12
N LEU A 157 12.39 6.55 14.85
CA LEU A 157 13.07 7.63 14.12
C LEU A 157 14.37 7.91 14.88
N PRO A 158 15.56 7.84 14.25
CA PRO A 158 16.85 7.94 14.93
C PRO A 158 17.16 9.35 15.47
N PHE A 159 16.18 10.23 15.63
CA PHE A 159 16.37 11.61 16.06
C PHE A 159 15.53 11.93 17.30
N LEU A 160 15.99 11.43 18.45
CA LEU A 160 15.78 12.05 19.77
C LEU A 160 16.66 11.31 20.77
N VAL A 161 17.96 11.60 20.75
CA VAL A 161 18.83 11.41 21.91
C VAL A 161 18.76 12.72 22.70
N PRO A 162 18.21 12.75 23.92
CA PRO A 162 18.35 13.92 24.78
C PRO A 162 19.83 14.05 25.18
N GLN A 163 20.37 15.27 25.10
CA GLN A 163 21.65 15.61 25.73
C GLN A 163 21.52 15.68 27.24
#